data_AF-A0A2E1Q9N6-F1
#
_entry.id   AF-A0A2E1Q9N6-F1
#
_cell.length_a   1.000
_cell.length_b   1.000
_cell.length_c   1.000
_cell.angle_alpha   90.00
_cell.angle_beta   90.00
_cell.angle_gamma   90.00
#
_symmetry.space_group_name_H-M   'P 1'
#
loop_
_entity.id
_entity.type
_entity.pdbx_description
1 polymer ?
#
loop_
_entity_poly.entity_id
_entity_poly.type
_entity_poly.pdbx_seq_one_letter_code
_entity_poly.pdbx_strand_id
1 'polypeptide(L)' 'MIHYLIFIFFTFIFSATYSVGDKINMGHQNMEFDICYGSNLDPNGDGVFQLAELNGDLNGGNYYVTVIEMSASW' A
#
# COMPACT_ATOMS: atom_id res chain seq x y z
N MET A 1 -2.99 -3.25 36.78
CA MET A 1 -1.58 -2.95 36.48
C MET A 1 -1.01 -3.86 35.39
N ILE A 2 -1.03 -5.20 35.56
CA ILE A 2 -0.56 -6.16 34.55
C ILE A 2 -1.26 -6.04 33.17
N HIS A 3 -2.58 -5.83 33.14
CA HIS A 3 -3.33 -5.69 31.89
C HIS A 3 -2.91 -4.47 31.06
N TYR A 4 -2.58 -3.35 31.70
CA TYR A 4 -2.09 -2.15 31.01
C TYR A 4 -0.68 -2.34 30.45
N LEU A 5 0.17 -3.09 31.16
CA LEU A 5 1.51 -3.46 30.68
C LEU A 5 1.44 -4.37 29.45
N ILE A 6 0.50 -5.33 29.41
CA ILE A 6 0.27 -6.20 28.25
C ILE A 6 -0.20 -5.37 27.04
N PHE A 7 -1.10 -4.40 27.26
CA PHE A 7 -1.62 -3.54 26.20
C PHE A 7 -0.52 -2.67 25.56
N ILE A 8 0.36 -2.08 26.37
CA ILE A 8 1.52 -1.29 25.89
C ILE A 8 2.50 -2.17 25.11
N PHE A 9 2.71 -3.43 25.53
CA PHE A 9 3.61 -4.33 24.81
C PHE A 9 3.07 -4.69 23.42
N PHE A 10 1.74 -4.79 23.27
CA PHE A 10 1.09 -5.12 22.00
C PHE A 10 1.23 -4.01 20.95
N THR A 11 1.27 -2.74 21.37
CA THR A 11 1.39 -1.60 20.44
C THR A 11 2.78 -1.48 19.81
N PHE A 12 3.82 -1.98 20.47
CA PHE A 12 5.20 -1.93 19.95
C PHE A 12 5.52 -3.00 18.91
N ILE A 13 4.71 -4.05 18.80
CA ILE A 13 4.97 -5.18 17.88
C ILE A 13 4.69 -4.78 16.41
N PHE A 14 3.90 -3.73 16.17
CA PHE A 14 3.44 -3.33 14.83
C PHE A 14 4.17 -2.11 14.24
N SER A 15 5.36 -1.76 14.73
CA SER A 15 6.03 -0.50 14.31
C SER A 15 6.46 -0.46 12.84
N ALA A 16 6.54 -1.60 12.16
CA ALA A 16 6.83 -1.68 10.72
C ALA A 16 6.07 -2.85 10.09
N THR A 17 5.26 -2.58 9.07
CA THR A 17 4.56 -3.62 8.30
C THR A 17 5.44 -4.27 7.23
N TYR A 18 6.47 -3.56 6.75
CA TYR A 18 7.36 -4.00 5.67
C TYR A 18 8.83 -3.66 5.98
N SER A 19 9.74 -4.49 5.48
CA SER A 19 11.19 -4.37 5.55
C SER A 19 11.83 -4.40 4.15
N VAL A 20 13.13 -4.06 4.06
CA VAL A 20 13.87 -4.11 2.79
C VAL A 20 13.84 -5.53 2.22
N GLY A 21 13.38 -5.65 0.97
CA GLY A 21 13.25 -6.92 0.26
C GLY A 21 11.85 -7.51 0.30
N ASP A 22 10.95 -6.98 1.12
CA ASP A 22 9.56 -7.42 1.15
C ASP A 22 8.81 -6.97 -0.11
N LYS A 23 7.78 -7.75 -0.46
CA LYS A 23 6.78 -7.38 -1.48
C LYS A 23 5.52 -6.90 -0.78
N ILE A 24 4.89 -5.87 -1.34
CA ILE A 24 3.57 -5.41 -0.89
C ILE A 24 2.58 -6.58 -1.06
N ASN A 25 1.85 -6.93 0.00
CA ASN A 25 0.91 -8.05 -0.05
C ASN A 25 -0.34 -7.68 -0.89
N MET A 26 -1.10 -8.68 -1.33
CA MET A 26 -2.29 -8.46 -2.17
C MET A 26 -3.38 -7.62 -1.51
N GLY A 27 -3.57 -7.75 -0.19
CA GLY A 27 -4.56 -6.94 0.52
C GLY A 27 -4.21 -5.45 0.48
N HIS A 28 -2.92 -5.13 0.56
CA HIS A 28 -2.45 -3.75 0.45
C HIS A 28 -2.38 -3.28 -1.00
N GLN A 29 -2.13 -4.18 -1.95
CA GLN A 29 -2.17 -3.83 -3.36
C GLN A 29 -3.57 -3.43 -3.84
N ASN A 30 -4.60 -4.10 -3.31
CA ASN A 30 -6.00 -3.87 -3.66
C ASN A 30 -6.66 -2.79 -2.78
N MET A 31 -5.91 -2.03 -1.99
CA MET A 31 -6.48 -0.86 -1.30
C MET A 31 -6.85 0.22 -2.31
N GLU A 32 -8.07 0.74 -2.19
CA GLU A 32 -8.62 1.77 -3.06
C GLU A 32 -8.27 3.17 -2.54
N PHE A 33 -7.80 4.03 -3.45
CA PHE A 33 -7.50 5.43 -3.19
C PHE A 33 -8.23 6.31 -4.21
N ASP A 34 -8.96 7.32 -3.75
CA ASP A 34 -9.69 8.23 -4.66
C ASP A 34 -8.74 8.96 -5.61
N ILE A 35 -9.09 9.01 -6.90
CA ILE A 35 -8.34 9.73 -7.91
C ILE A 35 -8.95 11.12 -8.10
N CYS A 36 -8.26 12.15 -7.62
CA CYS A 36 -8.62 13.55 -7.90
C CYS A 36 -8.06 14.04 -9.24
N TYR A 37 -6.88 13.55 -9.64
CA TYR A 37 -6.18 13.90 -10.88
C TYR A 37 -5.33 12.70 -11.34
N GLY A 38 -5.20 12.52 -12.67
CA GLY A 38 -4.37 11.47 -13.24
C GLY A 38 -5.17 10.29 -13.79
N SER A 39 -5.94 10.52 -14.87
CA SER A 39 -6.72 9.48 -15.56
C SER A 39 -5.88 8.33 -16.09
N ASN A 40 -4.56 8.51 -16.22
CA ASN A 40 -3.63 7.43 -16.58
C ASN A 40 -3.40 6.42 -15.44
N LEU A 41 -3.82 6.74 -14.22
CA LEU A 41 -3.78 5.85 -13.06
C LEU A 41 -5.11 5.09 -12.88
N ASP A 42 -6.08 5.32 -13.76
CA ASP A 42 -7.40 4.66 -13.75
C ASP A 42 -7.64 3.95 -15.11
N PRO A 43 -6.89 2.89 -15.42
CA PRO A 43 -7.01 2.20 -16.70
C PRO A 43 -8.36 1.51 -16.90
N ASN A 44 -9.11 1.23 -15.84
CA ASN A 44 -10.40 0.54 -15.88
C ASN A 44 -11.61 1.50 -15.78
N GLY A 45 -11.40 2.76 -15.41
CA GLY A 45 -12.40 3.82 -15.36
C GLY A 45 -13.31 3.76 -14.13
N ASP A 46 -12.87 3.15 -13.03
CA ASP A 46 -13.67 2.98 -11.80
C ASP A 46 -13.54 4.16 -10.82
N GLY A 47 -12.64 5.12 -11.10
CA GLY A 47 -12.43 6.32 -10.30
C GLY A 47 -11.56 6.12 -9.07
N VAL A 48 -10.98 4.93 -8.87
CA VAL A 48 -10.07 4.63 -7.76
C VAL A 48 -8.73 4.12 -8.29
N PHE A 49 -7.68 4.38 -7.52
CA PHE A 49 -6.34 3.86 -7.78
C PHE A 49 -6.09 2.68 -6.85
N GLN A 50 -5.51 1.61 -7.40
CA GLN A 50 -4.98 0.49 -6.64
C GLN A 50 -3.53 0.22 -7.05
N LEU A 51 -2.65 -0.09 -6.09
CA LEU A 51 -1.27 -0.49 -6.41
C LEU A 51 -1.21 -1.77 -7.26
N ALA A 52 -2.27 -2.58 -7.27
CA ALA A 52 -2.44 -3.73 -8.16
C ALA A 52 -2.40 -3.33 -9.65
N GLU A 53 -2.83 -2.12 -10.00
CA GLU A 53 -2.79 -1.57 -11.37
C GLU A 53 -1.36 -1.27 -11.85
N LEU A 54 -0.39 -1.31 -10.94
CA LEU A 54 1.04 -1.22 -11.25
C LEU A 54 1.74 -2.59 -11.22
N ASN A 55 1.03 -3.65 -10.85
CA ASN A 55 1.59 -4.99 -10.76
C ASN A 55 1.56 -5.69 -12.13
N GLY A 56 2.74 -5.77 -12.77
CA GLY A 56 2.89 -6.40 -14.08
C GLY A 56 2.45 -7.87 -14.14
N ASP A 57 2.48 -8.61 -13.03
CA ASP A 57 1.99 -10.00 -12.98
C ASP A 57 0.47 -10.07 -13.14
N LEU A 58 -0.26 -9.03 -12.73
CA LEU A 58 -1.72 -8.92 -12.86
C LEU A 58 -2.11 -8.27 -14.19
N ASN A 59 -1.24 -7.42 -14.75
CA ASN A 59 -1.55 -6.56 -15.91
C ASN A 59 -1.00 -7.11 -17.24
N GLY A 60 -0.97 -8.43 -17.37
CA GLY A 60 -0.62 -9.11 -18.62
C GLY A 60 0.88 -9.14 -18.94
N GLY A 61 1.75 -8.98 -17.95
CA GLY A 61 3.22 -9.06 -18.12
C GLY A 61 3.89 -7.75 -18.52
N ASN A 62 3.18 -6.61 -18.41
CA ASN A 62 3.75 -5.29 -18.66
C ASN A 62 4.38 -4.74 -17.37
N TYR A 63 5.71 -4.83 -17.26
CA TYR A 63 6.44 -4.37 -16.08
C TYR A 63 6.98 -2.95 -16.28
N TYR A 64 6.66 -2.08 -15.34
CA TYR A 64 7.16 -0.71 -15.28
C TYR A 64 7.90 -0.47 -13.96
N VAL A 65 8.79 0.51 -13.95
CA VAL A 65 9.41 1.01 -12.71
C VAL A 65 8.57 2.19 -12.23
N THR A 66 7.93 2.02 -11.08
CA THR A 66 7.18 3.10 -10.41
C THR A 66 7.93 3.57 -9.17
N VAL A 67 8.00 4.88 -8.98
CA VAL A 67 8.56 5.51 -7.78
C VAL A 67 7.40 6.06 -6.97
N ILE A 68 7.28 5.62 -5.72
CA ILE A 68 6.29 6.11 -4.77
C ILE A 68 7.02 6.97 -3.75
N GLU A 69 6.69 8.25 -3.72
CA GLU A 69 7.13 9.15 -2.66
C GLU A 69 6.11 9.12 -1.52
N MET A 70 6.58 8.94 -0.28
CA MET A 70 5.75 9.04 0.91
C MET A 70 6.25 10.20 1.77
N SER A 71 5.48 11.28 1.83
CA SER A 71 5.74 12.40 2.73
C SER A 71 4.86 12.27 3.97
N ALA A 72 5.47 12.24 5.16
CA ALA A 72 4.72 12.33 6.42
C ALA A 72 4.56 13.81 6.81
N SER A 73 3.32 14.26 6.98
CA SER A 73 3.01 15.52 7.69
C SER A 73 2.68 15.21 9.14
N TRP A 74 3.11 16.08 10.05
CA TRP A 74 2.84 16.01 11.48
C TRP A 74 1.78 17.03 11.90
#